data_AF-A0A839IUK2-F1
#
_entry.id   AF-A0A839IUK2-F1
#
_cell.length_a   1.000
_cell.length_b   1.000
_cell.length_c   1.000
_cell.angle_alpha   90.00
_cell.angle_beta   90.00
_cell.angle_gamma   90.00
#
_symmetry.space_group_name_H-M   'P 1'
#
loop_
_entity.id
_entity.type
_entity.pdbx_description
1 polymer ?
#
loop_
_entity_poly.entity_id
_entity_poly.type
_entity_poly.pdbx_seq_one_letter_code
_entity_poly.pdbx_strand_id
1 'polypeptide(L)'
;MYYQGEGVEQDFQQAAHWYQKSAEQGYAKAQYNLGLMYYQGEGIKLDLQQAARWIKKAAEQGYANAEQALIKIQQEIEGYKFGVN
;
A
#
# COMPACT_ATOMS: atom_id res chain seq x y z
N MET A 1 -31.05 -0.07 7.85
CA MET A 1 -30.14 0.57 6.88
C MET A 1 -28.75 0.12 7.25
N TYR A 2 -28.14 -0.73 6.44
CA TYR A 2 -26.88 -1.37 6.79
C TYR A 2 -25.73 -0.36 6.67
N TYR A 3 -25.11 -0.09 7.82
CA TYR A 3 -23.84 0.63 8.04
C TYR A 3 -22.64 -0.09 7.36
N GLN A 4 -22.76 -0.45 6.09
CA GLN A 4 -21.81 -1.34 5.40
C GLN A 4 -20.49 -0.65 5.03
N GLY A 5 -20.41 0.68 5.10
CA GLY A 5 -19.18 1.43 4.87
C GLY A 5 -18.39 1.71 6.14
N GLU A 6 -19.05 2.17 7.20
CA GLU A 6 -18.36 2.71 8.38
C GLU A 6 -17.59 1.64 9.17
N GLY A 7 -18.15 0.45 9.37
CA GLY A 7 -17.45 -0.64 10.07
C GLY A 7 -16.25 -1.16 9.28
N VAL A 8 -16.41 -1.32 7.96
CA VAL A 8 -15.35 -1.81 7.06
C VAL A 8 -14.21 -0.79 6.93
N GLU A 9 -14.54 0.49 6.82
CA GLU A 9 -13.55 1.57 6.78
C GLU A 9 -12.77 1.67 8.10
N GLN A 10 -13.45 1.53 9.24
CA GLN A 10 -12.82 1.49 10.55
C GLN A 10 -11.88 0.29 10.71
N ASP A 11 -12.28 -0.89 10.21
CA ASP A 11 -11.45 -2.09 10.22
C ASP A 11 -10.18 -1.91 9.36
N PHE A 12 -10.30 -1.26 8.19
CA PHE A 12 -9.14 -0.93 7.38
C PHE A 12 -8.21 0.09 8.05
N GLN A 13 -8.75 1.12 8.72
CA GLN A 13 -7.92 2.07 9.48
C GLN A 13 -7.16 1.36 10.61
N GLN A 14 -7.79 0.41 11.30
CA GLN A 14 -7.13 -0.36 12.34
C GLN A 14 -6.08 -1.33 11.76
N ALA A 15 -6.37 -1.98 10.64
CA ALA A 15 -5.41 -2.83 9.94
C ALA A 15 -4.19 -2.03 9.48
N ALA A 16 -4.40 -0.85 8.90
CA ALA A 16 -3.34 0.09 8.51
C ALA A 16 -2.39 0.40 9.66
N HIS A 17 -2.95 0.72 10.83
CA HIS A 17 -2.18 1.01 12.03
C HIS A 17 -1.30 -0.16 12.48
N TRP A 18 -1.84 -1.38 12.48
CA TRP A 18 -1.06 -2.57 12.85
C TRP A 18 0.00 -2.92 11.81
N TYR A 19 -0.34 -2.85 10.52
CA TYR A 19 0.64 -3.05 9.47
C TYR A 19 1.75 -2.01 9.50
N GLN A 20 1.45 -0.74 9.84
CA GLN A 20 2.46 0.29 10.03
C GLN A 20 3.46 -0.09 11.12
N LYS A 21 2.98 -0.46 12.31
CA LYS A 21 3.85 -0.88 13.41
C LYS A 21 4.74 -2.07 13.05
N SER A 22 4.22 -3.05 12.32
CA SER A 22 5.01 -4.20 11.86
C SER A 22 5.95 -3.83 10.71
N ALA A 23 5.52 -2.97 9.79
CA ALA A 23 6.33 -2.53 8.66
C ALA A 23 7.56 -1.73 9.13
N GLU A 24 7.38 -0.89 10.16
CA GLU A 24 8.43 -0.13 10.83
C GLU A 24 9.46 -1.04 11.54
N GLN A 25 9.03 -2.21 12.02
CA GLN A 25 9.91 -3.24 12.59
C GLN A 25 10.63 -4.09 11.52
N GLY A 26 10.42 -3.81 10.24
CA GLY A 26 11.11 -4.50 9.16
C GLY A 26 10.36 -5.71 8.60
N TYR A 27 9.16 -6.05 9.07
CA TYR A 27 8.44 -7.23 8.56
C TYR A 27 8.02 -7.03 7.09
N ALA A 28 8.68 -7.75 6.17
CA ALA A 28 8.48 -7.59 4.73
C ALA A 28 7.01 -7.76 4.27
N LYS A 29 6.29 -8.74 4.83
CA LYS A 29 4.84 -8.92 4.57
C LYS A 29 4.01 -7.72 5.01
N ALA A 30 4.33 -7.12 6.15
CA ALA A 30 3.62 -5.94 6.65
C ALA A 30 3.93 -4.71 5.80
N GLN A 31 5.18 -4.54 5.36
CA GLN A 31 5.58 -3.49 4.42
C GLN A 31 4.83 -3.63 3.09
N TYR A 32 4.72 -4.85 2.55
CA TYR A 32 3.95 -5.11 1.34
C TYR A 32 2.47 -4.75 1.51
N ASN A 33 1.83 -5.22 2.58
CA ASN A 33 0.42 -4.95 2.84
C ASN A 33 0.13 -3.47 3.06
N LEU A 34 0.97 -2.77 3.84
CA LEU A 34 0.84 -1.33 4.03
C LEU A 34 1.00 -0.58 2.70
N GLY A 35 1.93 -1.01 1.86
CA GLY A 35 2.10 -0.47 0.51
C GLY A 35 0.85 -0.64 -0.36
N LEU A 36 0.19 -1.79 -0.30
CA LEU A 36 -1.08 -2.01 -1.01
C LEU A 36 -2.21 -1.12 -0.47
N MET A 37 -2.29 -0.92 0.84
CA MET A 37 -3.31 -0.03 1.42
C MET A 37 -3.14 1.42 0.96
N TYR A 38 -1.89 1.91 0.88
CA TYR A 38 -1.60 3.22 0.27
C TYR A 38 -1.90 3.26 -1.24
N TYR A 39 -1.73 2.14 -1.94
CA TYR A 39 -2.03 2.04 -3.37
C TYR A 39 -3.53 2.09 -3.64
N GLN A 40 -4.34 1.42 -2.81
CA GLN A 40 -5.79 1.32 -2.99
C GLN A 40 -6.57 2.44 -2.30
N GLY A 41 -5.96 3.13 -1.33
CA GLY A 41 -6.66 4.10 -0.48
C GLY A 41 -7.59 3.43 0.54
N GLU A 42 -7.30 2.20 0.95
CA GLU A 42 -8.13 1.43 1.89
C GLU A 42 -7.71 1.72 3.33
N GLY A 43 -8.57 2.40 4.09
CA GLY A 43 -8.28 2.78 5.49
C GLY A 43 -7.15 3.79 5.67
N ILE A 44 -6.49 4.21 4.58
CA ILE A 44 -5.51 5.29 4.54
C ILE A 44 -5.75 6.07 3.25
N LYS A 45 -5.45 7.37 3.25
CA LYS A 45 -5.46 8.16 2.02
C LYS A 45 -4.52 7.56 0.98
N LEU A 46 -5.02 7.40 -0.26
CA LEU A 46 -4.23 6.95 -1.39
C LEU A 46 -2.98 7.83 -1.57
N ASP A 47 -1.82 7.19 -1.63
CA ASP A 47 -0.52 7.82 -1.83
C ASP A 47 0.43 6.83 -2.53
N LEU A 48 0.54 6.98 -3.86
CA LEU A 48 1.41 6.11 -4.67
C LEU A 48 2.89 6.22 -4.29
N GLN A 49 3.33 7.37 -3.78
CA GLN A 49 4.72 7.55 -3.35
C GLN A 49 5.02 6.79 -2.06
N GLN A 50 4.07 6.75 -1.13
CA GLN A 50 4.19 5.91 0.07
C GLN A 50 4.03 4.43 -0.24
N ALA A 51 3.10 4.08 -1.15
CA ALA A 51 2.94 2.72 -1.65
C ALA A 51 4.27 2.18 -2.21
N ALA A 52 4.87 2.92 -3.15
CA ALA A 52 6.16 2.55 -3.74
C ALA A 52 7.27 2.41 -2.69
N ARG A 53 7.33 3.32 -1.71
CA ARG A 53 8.34 3.26 -0.63
C ARG A 53 8.23 1.98 0.20
N TRP A 54 7.03 1.62 0.63
CA TRP A 54 6.83 0.43 1.46
C TRP A 54 6.99 -0.87 0.67
N ILE A 55 6.45 -0.95 -0.55
CA ILE A 55 6.63 -2.13 -1.40
C ILE A 55 8.10 -2.31 -1.80
N LYS A 56 8.85 -1.21 -2.03
CA LYS A 56 10.29 -1.29 -2.29
C LYS A 56 11.04 -1.94 -1.14
N LYS A 57 10.76 -1.55 0.11
CA LYS A 57 11.39 -2.18 1.29
C LYS A 57 11.06 -3.69 1.38
N ALA A 58 9.84 -4.09 1.01
CA ALA A 58 9.47 -5.50 0.97
C ALA A 58 10.21 -6.25 -0.15
N ALA A 59 10.39 -5.62 -1.32
CA ALA A 59 11.14 -6.19 -2.44
C ALA A 59 12.64 -6.33 -2.12
N GLU A 60 13.24 -5.35 -1.45
CA GLU A 60 14.64 -5.42 -0.96
C GLU A 60 14.88 -6.60 0.00
N GLN A 61 13.82 -7.10 0.65
CA GLN A 61 13.86 -8.30 1.51
C GLN A 61 13.47 -9.59 0.78
N GLY A 62 13.27 -9.54 -0.54
CA GLY A 62 12.90 -10.71 -1.35
C GLY A 62 11.46 -11.18 -1.16
N TYR A 63 10.54 -10.31 -0.70
CA TYR A 63 9.13 -10.70 -0.56
C TYR A 63 8.52 -10.99 -1.94
N ALA A 64 8.06 -12.23 -2.10
CA ALA A 64 7.42 -12.68 -3.32
C ALA A 64 6.24 -11.75 -3.66
N ASN A 65 6.20 -11.28 -4.91
CA ASN A 65 5.23 -10.32 -5.48
C ASN A 65 5.48 -8.84 -5.19
N ALA A 66 6.45 -8.47 -4.33
CA ALA A 66 6.74 -7.06 -4.09
C ALA A 66 7.36 -6.36 -5.32
N GLU A 67 8.25 -7.03 -6.05
CA GLU A 67 8.87 -6.47 -7.26
C GLU A 67 7.83 -6.13 -8.34
N GLN A 68 6.91 -7.06 -8.63
CA GLN A 68 5.86 -6.85 -9.64
C GLN A 68 4.90 -5.72 -9.21
N ALA A 69 4.54 -5.67 -7.93
CA ALA A 69 3.72 -4.59 -7.41
C ALA A 69 4.45 -3.23 -7.48
N LEU A 70 5.75 -3.18 -7.20
CA LEU A 70 6.55 -1.97 -7.31
C LEU A 70 6.59 -1.45 -8.75
N ILE A 71 6.84 -2.34 -9.73
CA ILE A 71 6.86 -1.99 -11.16
C ILE A 71 5.53 -1.36 -11.56
N LYS A 72 4.40 -1.98 -11.17
CA LYS A 72 3.06 -1.46 -11.47
C LYS A 72 2.86 -0.05 -10.89
N ILE A 73 3.22 0.15 -9.62
CA ILE A 73 3.09 1.46 -8.95
C ILE A 73 3.97 2.51 -9.64
N GLN A 74 5.19 2.15 -10.03
CA GLN A 74 6.11 3.06 -10.72
C GLN A 74 5.59 3.45 -12.11
N GLN A 75 5.08 2.50 -12.89
CA GLN A 75 4.44 2.77 -14.16
C GLN A 75 3.24 3.70 -14.02
N GLU A 76 2.44 3.53 -12.96
CA GLU A 76 1.29 4.39 -12.70
C GLU A 76 1.73 5.83 -12.33
N ILE A 77 2.73 5.97 -11.45
CA ILE A 77 3.34 7.27 -11.12
C ILE A 77 3.88 7.97 -12.38
N GLU A 78 4.55 7.23 -13.26
CA GLU A 78 5.09 7.75 -14.51
C GLU A 78 3.99 8.08 -15.52
N GLY A 79 2.95 7.25 -15.63
CA GLY A 79 1.76 7.51 -16.45
C GLY A 79 1.05 8.79 -16.03
N TYR A 80 0.92 9.03 -14.72
CA TYR A 80 0.44 10.31 -14.18
C TYR A 80 1.33 11.50 -14.53
N LYS A 81 2.64 11.27 -14.69
CA LYS A 81 3.61 12.33 -15.03
C LYS A 81 3.61 12.69 -16.52
N PHE A 82 3.26 11.75 -17.40
CA PHE A 82 3.35 11.93 -18.86
C PHE A 82 1.99 11.97 -19.58
N GLY A 83 0.87 11.72 -18.90
CA GLY A 83 -0.47 12.11 -19.31
C GLY A 83 -0.77 11.95 -20.80
N VAL A 84 -0.73 10.73 -21.33
CA VAL A 84 -1.50 10.42 -22.55
C VAL A 84 -2.88 9.95 -22.11
N ASN A 85 -3.85 10.85 -22.24
CA ASN A 85 -5.28 10.52 -22.29
C ASN A 85 -5.58 9.66 -23.52
#